data_AF-A0A1C5Z0I0-F1
#
_entry.id   AF-A0A1C5Z0I0-F1
#
_cell.length_a   1.000
_cell.length_b   1.000
_cell.length_c   1.000
_cell.angle_alpha   90.00
_cell.angle_beta   90.00
_cell.angle_gamma   90.00
#
_symmetry.space_group_name_H-M   'P 1'
#
loop_
_entity.id
_entity.type
_entity.pdbx_description
1 polymer ?
#
loop_
_entity_poly.entity_id
_entity_poly.type
_entity_poly.pdbx_seq_one_letter_code
_entity_poly.pdbx_strand_id
1 'polypeptide(L)' 'MRNRLTIANPNGVGYRIPGCRASSLRLEWQQEQTVLFGTVADRLGEYEDLGSIEELRELKKGR' A
#
# COMPACT_ATOMS: atom_id res chain seq x y z
N MET A 1 -16.49 1.31 -7.64
CA MET A 1 -15.08 0.92 -7.47
C MET A 1 -14.26 2.18 -7.25
N ARG A 2 -13.97 2.59 -6.00
CA ARG A 2 -13.43 3.94 -5.76
C ARG A 2 -12.24 3.91 -4.80
N ASN A 3 -11.12 4.44 -5.30
CA ASN A 3 -9.88 4.85 -4.62
C ASN A 3 -8.78 3.81 -4.33
N ARG A 4 -8.53 2.82 -5.20
CA ARG A 4 -7.25 2.08 -5.16
C ARG A 4 -6.11 2.92 -5.76
N LEU A 5 -5.03 3.09 -5.01
CA LEU A 5 -3.79 3.71 -5.50
C LEU A 5 -3.00 2.75 -6.39
N THR A 6 -3.02 1.47 -6.03
CA THR A 6 -2.24 0.40 -6.67
C THR A 6 -2.92 -0.16 -7.92
N ILE A 7 -2.08 -0.59 -8.88
CA ILE A 7 -2.44 -1.34 -10.09
C ILE A 7 -1.69 -2.67 -10.03
N ALA A 8 -2.34 -3.78 -10.36
CA ALA A 8 -1.66 -5.07 -10.48
C ALA A 8 -0.61 -5.02 -11.59
N ASN A 9 0.53 -5.67 -11.37
CA ASN A 9 1.53 -5.76 -12.42
C ASN A 9 1.07 -6.71 -13.53
N PRO A 10 1.41 -6.44 -14.81
CA PRO A 10 0.99 -7.30 -15.93
C PRO A 10 1.47 -8.75 -15.83
N ASN A 11 2.60 -8.99 -15.15
CA ASN A 11 3.16 -10.32 -14.91
C ASN A 11 2.45 -11.10 -13.78
N GLY A 12 1.41 -10.51 -13.16
CA GLY A 12 0.68 -11.12 -12.04
C GLY A 12 1.40 -11.08 -10.69
N VAL A 13 2.63 -10.55 -10.63
CA VAL A 13 3.43 -10.51 -9.40
C VAL A 13 3.47 -9.10 -8.82
N GLY A 14 2.79 -8.93 -7.68
CA GLY A 14 2.78 -7.68 -6.93
C GLY A 14 1.97 -6.56 -7.59
N TYR A 15 2.23 -5.34 -7.12
CA TYR A 15 1.49 -4.15 -7.50
C TYR A 15 2.44 -2.97 -7.73
N ARG A 16 1.97 -1.98 -8.49
CA ARG A 16 2.66 -0.71 -8.74
C ARG A 16 1.73 0.47 -8.49
N ILE A 17 2.28 1.62 -8.14
CA ILE A 17 1.55 2.89 -8.02
C ILE A 17 2.08 3.83 -9.10
N PRO A 18 1.24 4.34 -10.02
CA PRO A 18 1.65 5.42 -10.91
C PRO A 18 2.07 6.66 -10.10
N GLY A 19 3.19 7.29 -10.45
CA GLY A 19 3.70 8.44 -9.70
C GLY A 19 2.67 9.57 -9.53
N CYS A 20 1.82 9.82 -10.52
CA CYS A 20 0.74 10.80 -10.44
C CYS A 20 -0.36 10.47 -9.40
N ARG A 21 -0.45 9.21 -8.94
CA ARG A 21 -1.39 8.79 -7.89
C ARG A 21 -0.74 8.74 -6.51
N ALA A 22 0.58 8.73 -6.44
CA ALA A 22 1.29 8.68 -5.16
C ALA A 22 1.08 9.96 -4.34
N SER A 23 0.66 11.06 -4.98
CA SER A 23 0.45 12.39 -4.38
C SER A 23 1.74 12.98 -3.81
N SER A 24 2.21 12.46 -2.67
CA SER A 24 3.52 12.76 -2.09
C SER A 24 4.29 11.47 -1.84
N LEU A 25 5.57 11.48 -2.22
CA LEU A 25 6.53 10.43 -1.88
C LEU A 25 7.84 11.10 -1.50
N ARG A 26 8.29 10.87 -0.27
CA ARG A 26 9.59 11.33 0.22
C ARG A 26 10.39 10.13 0.69
N LEU A 27 11.62 10.02 0.21
CA LEU A 27 12.60 9.03 0.63
C LEU A 27 13.64 9.72 1.49
N GLU A 28 13.93 9.16 2.65
CA GLU A 28 14.98 9.66 3.54
C GLU A 28 15.84 8.52 4.06
N TRP A 29 17.10 8.82 4.41
CA TRP A 29 17.95 7.90 5.14
C TRP A 29 17.80 8.16 6.64
N GLN A 30 17.29 7.19 7.39
CA GLN A 30 17.14 7.27 8.85
C GLN A 30 17.50 5.93 9.49
N GLN A 31 18.22 5.95 10.62
CA GLN A 31 18.58 4.74 11.38
C GLN A 31 19.19 3.62 10.51
N GLU A 32 20.20 3.97 9.69
CA GLU A 32 20.91 3.03 8.80
C GLU A 32 20.04 2.38 7.68
N GLN A 33 18.88 2.96 7.36
CA GLN A 33 18.04 2.47 6.27
C GLN A 33 17.30 3.58 5.52
N THR A 34 16.81 3.27 4.31
CA THR A 34 15.91 4.15 3.57
C THR A 34 14.48 3.98 4.08
N VAL A 35 13.82 5.08 4.41
CA VAL A 35 12.43 5.12 4.84
C VAL A 35 11.56 5.86 3.82
N LEU A 36 10.31 5.44 3.68
CA LEU A 36 9.30 6.07 2.82
C LEU A 36 8.31 6.88 3.65
N PHE A 37 8.03 8.11 3.23
CA PHE A 37 6.96 8.95 3.77
C PHE A 37 6.01 9.39 2.66
N GLY A 38 4.82 9.82 3.06
CA GLY A 38 3.81 10.43 2.21
C GLY A 38 2.58 9.54 2.05
N THR A 39 1.66 9.96 1.18
CA THR A 39 0.30 9.40 1.09
C THR A 39 0.28 7.88 0.87
N VAL A 40 1.31 7.31 0.25
CA VAL A 40 1.45 5.86 0.06
C VAL A 40 1.68 5.13 1.39
N ALA A 41 2.59 5.65 2.23
CA ALA A 41 2.89 5.06 3.54
C ALA A 41 1.70 5.23 4.49
N ASP A 42 1.10 6.43 4.51
CA ASP A 42 -0.06 6.73 5.36
C ASP A 42 -1.23 5.77 5.08
N ARG A 43 -1.59 5.60 3.80
CA ARG A 43 -2.67 4.68 3.41
C ARG A 43 -2.36 3.22 3.69
N LEU A 44 -1.09 2.81 3.57
CA LEU A 44 -0.73 1.43 3.89
C LEU A 44 -0.92 1.18 5.40
N GLY A 45 -0.45 2.12 6.24
CA GLY A 45 -0.68 2.08 7.68
C GLY A 45 -2.16 2.00 8.03
N GLU A 46 -3.00 2.86 7.43
CA GLU A 46 -4.47 2.80 7.64
C GLU A 46 -5.08 1.44 7.29
N TYR A 47 -4.55 0.72 6.29
CA TYR A 47 -5.00 -0.64 5.97
C TYR A 47 -4.51 -1.67 6.98
N GLU A 48 -3.26 -1.55 7.43
CA GLU A 48 -2.67 -2.45 8.43
C GLU A 48 -3.34 -2.30 9.80
N ASP A 49 -3.80 -1.09 10.15
CA ASP A 49 -4.61 -0.81 11.33
C ASP A 49 -5.98 -1.54 11.31
N LEU A 50 -6.50 -1.89 10.12
CA LEU A 50 -7.74 -2.67 9.98
C LEU A 50 -7.53 -4.17 10.20
N GLY A 51 -6.29 -4.66 10.07
CA GLY A 51 -5.92 -6.06 10.23
C GLY A 51 -4.93 -6.53 9.18
N SER A 52 -4.36 -7.71 9.44
CA SER A 52 -3.47 -8.39 8.51
C SER A 52 -4.18 -8.79 7.21
N ILE A 53 -3.41 -9.00 6.15
CA ILE A 53 -3.93 -9.46 4.86
C ILE A 53 -4.67 -10.80 5.02
N GLU A 54 -4.18 -11.68 5.89
CA GLU A 54 -4.75 -12.98 6.21
C GLU A 54 -6.13 -12.83 6.87
N GLU A 55 -6.24 -12.01 7.91
CA GLU A 55 -7.51 -11.73 8.60
C GLU A 55 -8.55 -11.14 7.63
N LEU A 56 -8.14 -10.15 6.83
CA LEU A 56 -9.00 -9.52 5.83
C LEU A 56 -9.44 -10.51 4.74
N ARG A 57 -8.60 -11.49 4.37
CA ARG A 57 -8.97 -12.55 3.42
C ARG A 57 -10.02 -13.49 3.98
N GLU A 58 -9.89 -13.90 5.23
CA GLU A 58 -10.87 -14.78 5.87
C GLU A 58 -12.23 -14.08 6.03
N LEU A 59 -12.24 -12.80 6.42
CA LEU A 59 -13.47 -11.99 6.47
C LEU A 59 -14.18 -11.90 5.12
N LYS A 60 -13.43 -11.88 4.01
CA LYS A 60 -14.01 -11.85 2.66
C LYS A 60 -14.60 -13.20 2.22
N LYS A 61 -14.08 -14.32 2.74
CA LYS A 61 -14.59 -15.67 2.44
C LYS A 61 -15.84 -16.03 3.23
N GLY A 62 -15.98 -15.48 4.45
CA GLY A 62 -17.14 -15.70 5.32
C GLY A 62 -18.39 -14.90 4.96
N ARG A 63 -18.47 -14.33 3.75
CA ARG A 63 -19.55 -13.45 3.28
C ARG A 63 -20.13 -13.93 1.96
#